data_AF-A0A7S3FWM5-F1
#
_entry.id   AF-A0A7S3FWM5-F1
#
_cell.length_a   1.000
_cell.length_b   1.000
_cell.length_c   1.000
_cell.angle_alpha   90.00
_cell.angle_beta   90.00
_cell.angle_gamma   90.00
#
_symmetry.space_group_name_H-M   'P 1'
#
loop_
_entity.id
_entity.type
_entity.pdbx_description
1 polymer ?
#
loop_
_entity_poly.entity_id
_entity_poly.type
_entity_poly.pdbx_seq_one_letter_code
_entity_poly.pdbx_strand_id
1 'polypeptide(L)'
;REGAGAPADEDQKLLPPQNLERFDRFENFNGIDRKEFLDEDGQYFHRDNGLDESGAREEGFCNSICICFCPKISWLQFIVIISIVEFVIFIISCSIYGVTNDAFLSPNPHALEMLGWQDSKKIKNDYQIWRWFTPILLHGHLEHIVGNVTFQLYMGSGIEDGIGVIKMVFLYFVSGFGGNLLSSVLNPAAYGVGASTSVFGLVGFYVAYIFSNWSFMGRVKAYQRIF
;
A
#
# COMPACT_ATOMS: atom_id res chain seq x y z
N ARG A 1 18.90 50.76 46.56
CA ARG A 1 17.67 49.94 46.63
C ARG A 1 16.81 50.45 45.49
N GLU A 2 16.95 49.86 44.30
CA GLU A 2 16.13 48.72 43.82
C GLU A 2 14.68 49.18 43.68
N GLY A 3 13.94 49.04 42.59
CA GLY A 3 14.05 48.51 41.22
C GLY A 3 12.77 49.05 40.53
N ALA A 4 12.32 48.77 39.32
CA ALA A 4 12.63 47.92 38.17
C ALA A 4 11.68 48.47 37.07
N GLY A 5 12.13 48.73 35.83
CA GLY A 5 11.77 47.96 34.62
C GLY A 5 10.37 48.28 34.07
N ALA A 6 10.11 48.59 32.79
CA ALA A 6 10.91 48.68 31.56
C ALA A 6 10.12 49.56 30.54
N PRO A 7 10.76 50.15 29.51
CA PRO A 7 10.13 51.01 28.52
C PRO A 7 9.82 50.30 27.17
N ALA A 8 8.95 50.97 26.40
CA ALA A 8 8.88 51.05 24.93
C ALA A 8 8.28 49.90 24.11
N ASP A 9 7.16 50.25 23.46
CA ASP A 9 6.79 49.82 22.10
C ASP A 9 8.02 49.84 21.18
N GLU A 10 8.39 48.70 20.61
CA GLU A 10 9.29 48.61 19.46
C GLU A 10 8.76 47.56 18.47
N ASP A 11 8.23 48.06 17.36
CA ASP A 11 8.40 47.55 15.99
C ASP A 11 8.33 46.03 15.78
N GLN A 12 7.13 45.58 15.44
CA GLN A 12 6.87 44.37 14.68
C GLN A 12 7.53 44.50 13.29
N LYS A 13 8.83 44.17 13.20
CA LYS A 13 9.63 44.23 11.97
C LYS A 13 9.05 43.33 10.88
N LEU A 14 8.33 43.95 9.94
CA LEU A 14 8.16 43.48 8.57
C LEU A 14 9.55 43.19 7.97
N LEU A 15 9.82 41.93 7.64
CA LEU A 15 11.05 41.57 6.93
C LEU A 15 10.99 42.14 5.50
N PRO A 16 12.04 42.84 5.04
CA PRO A 16 12.05 43.43 3.71
C PRO A 16 12.08 42.37 2.60
N PRO A 17 11.62 42.71 1.37
CA PRO A 17 11.38 41.79 0.25
C PRO A 17 12.63 41.09 -0.34
N GLN A 18 13.80 41.22 0.28
CA GLN A 18 15.06 40.66 -0.23
C GLN A 18 15.22 39.15 0.00
N ASN A 19 14.31 38.50 0.74
CA ASN A 19 14.32 37.03 0.93
C ASN A 19 13.49 36.26 -0.12
N LEU A 20 12.83 36.94 -1.05
CA LEU A 20 12.04 36.30 -2.13
C LEU A 20 12.92 35.49 -3.10
N GLU A 21 14.16 35.94 -3.38
CA GLU A 21 15.09 35.23 -4.28
C GLU A 21 15.57 33.88 -3.73
N ARG A 22 15.44 33.64 -2.42
CA ARG A 22 15.89 32.38 -1.81
C ARG A 22 15.00 31.20 -2.22
N PHE A 23 13.74 31.46 -2.56
CA PHE A 23 12.75 30.45 -2.94
C PHE A 23 12.69 30.19 -4.45
N ASP A 24 13.29 31.06 -5.28
CA ASP A 24 13.41 30.86 -6.73
C ASP A 24 14.35 29.71 -7.12
N ARG A 25 15.09 29.14 -6.17
CA ARG A 25 16.08 28.07 -6.44
C ARG A 25 15.49 26.66 -6.57
N PHE A 26 14.17 26.50 -6.51
CA PHE A 26 13.51 25.20 -6.61
C PHE A 26 12.74 25.08 -7.94
N GLU A 27 13.48 24.80 -9.02
CA GLU A 27 12.97 24.60 -10.41
C GLU A 27 12.04 23.37 -10.60
N ASN A 28 11.57 22.73 -9.52
CA ASN A 28 10.91 21.42 -9.60
C ASN A 28 9.37 21.45 -9.62
N PHE A 29 8.74 22.62 -9.76
CA PHE A 29 7.29 22.72 -9.92
C PHE A 29 6.90 22.78 -11.41
N ASN A 30 7.26 21.75 -12.18
CA ASN A 30 6.75 21.60 -13.54
C ASN A 30 5.27 21.20 -13.50
N GLY A 31 4.38 22.16 -13.78
CA GLY A 31 2.97 21.89 -14.11
C GLY A 31 1.91 22.41 -13.15
N ILE A 32 2.28 23.10 -12.06
CA ILE A 32 1.31 23.74 -11.16
C ILE A 32 1.48 25.26 -11.26
N ASP A 33 0.45 25.97 -11.74
CA ASP A 33 0.47 27.43 -11.85
C ASP A 33 0.46 28.06 -10.45
N ARG A 34 1.44 28.94 -10.17
CA ARG A 34 1.62 29.60 -8.86
C ARG A 34 0.36 30.32 -8.37
N LYS A 35 -0.51 30.73 -9.30
CA LYS A 35 -1.77 31.43 -9.00
C LYS A 35 -2.80 30.56 -8.28
N GLU A 36 -2.69 29.23 -8.37
CA GLU A 36 -3.58 28.31 -7.63
C GLU A 36 -3.34 28.35 -6.11
N PHE A 37 -2.22 28.93 -5.66
CA PHE A 37 -1.87 29.02 -4.24
C PHE A 37 -2.14 30.39 -3.62
N LEU A 38 -2.85 31.27 -4.33
CA LEU A 38 -3.24 32.58 -3.84
C LEU A 38 -4.70 32.55 -3.38
N ASP A 39 -4.95 33.09 -2.19
CA ASP A 39 -6.30 33.37 -1.71
C ASP A 39 -6.92 34.54 -2.50
N GLU A 40 -8.23 34.81 -2.31
CA GLU A 40 -8.95 35.90 -2.99
C GLU A 40 -8.32 37.29 -2.76
N ASP A 41 -7.59 37.44 -1.65
CA ASP A 41 -6.82 38.63 -1.28
C ASP A 41 -5.39 38.67 -1.87
N GLY A 42 -5.02 37.71 -2.72
CA GLY A 42 -3.69 37.64 -3.35
C GLY A 42 -2.57 37.25 -2.40
N GLN A 43 -2.89 36.64 -1.26
CA GLN A 43 -1.93 36.15 -0.28
C GLN A 43 -1.68 34.65 -0.50
N TYR A 44 -0.44 34.20 -0.35
CA TYR A 44 -0.14 32.77 -0.38
C TYR A 44 -0.75 32.09 0.86
N PHE A 45 -1.31 30.89 0.71
CA PHE A 45 -1.89 30.09 1.82
C PHE A 45 -0.94 29.87 3.01
N HIS A 46 0.36 30.09 2.85
CA HIS A 46 1.32 30.00 3.96
C HIS A 46 1.49 31.37 4.64
N ARG A 47 0.59 31.67 5.58
CA ARG A 47 0.88 32.65 6.64
C ARG A 47 1.70 31.93 7.71
N ASP A 48 3.02 32.11 7.69
CA ASP A 48 3.96 31.61 8.70
C ASP A 48 3.69 32.31 10.05
N ASN A 49 2.60 31.92 10.74
CA ASN A 49 2.20 32.49 12.02
C ASN A 49 2.84 31.79 13.23
N GLY A 50 3.79 30.87 13.02
CA GLY A 50 4.33 30.05 14.11
C GLY A 50 3.31 29.13 14.79
N LEU A 51 2.08 29.07 14.26
CA LEU A 51 1.13 28.00 14.54
C LEU A 51 1.45 26.91 13.54
N ASP A 52 2.15 25.92 14.05
CA ASP A 52 2.40 24.66 13.40
C ASP A 52 1.04 24.07 12.96
N GLU A 53 0.68 24.24 11.69
CA GLU A 53 -0.47 23.55 11.10
C GLU A 53 -0.20 22.04 10.89
N SER A 54 0.84 21.48 11.53
CA SER A 54 0.85 20.06 11.89
C SER A 54 -0.21 19.75 12.96
N GLY A 55 -1.46 20.11 12.68
CA GLY A 55 -2.58 19.52 13.39
C GLY A 55 -2.49 18.02 13.18
N ALA A 56 -2.00 17.29 14.18
CA ALA A 56 -2.21 15.86 14.29
C ALA A 56 -3.71 15.65 14.03
N ARG A 57 -4.05 14.71 13.14
CA ARG A 57 -5.43 14.37 12.75
C ARG A 57 -6.34 14.47 13.97
N GLU A 58 -7.19 15.49 14.04
CA GLU A 58 -8.11 15.73 15.18
C GLU A 58 -9.30 14.77 15.11
N GLU A 59 -9.02 13.48 14.95
CA GLU A 59 -9.99 12.42 14.86
C GLU A 59 -9.84 11.51 16.09
N GLY A 60 -10.97 11.18 16.75
CA GLY A 60 -10.94 10.27 17.90
C GLY A 60 -10.36 8.90 17.52
N PHE A 61 -9.83 8.16 18.50
CA PHE A 61 -9.19 6.85 18.30
C PHE A 61 -9.99 5.91 17.36
N CYS A 62 -11.30 5.77 17.59
CA CYS A 62 -12.17 4.94 16.76
C CYS A 62 -12.32 5.46 15.33
N ASN A 63 -12.31 6.79 15.14
CA ASN A 63 -12.39 7.39 13.82
C ASN A 63 -11.07 7.23 13.05
N SER A 64 -9.93 7.30 13.75
CA SER A 64 -8.62 7.02 13.16
C SER A 64 -8.50 5.55 12.72
N ILE A 65 -8.97 4.62 13.56
CA ILE A 65 -9.11 3.21 13.16
C ILE A 65 -10.04 3.09 11.95
N CYS A 66 -11.20 3.74 11.96
CA CYS A 66 -12.13 3.66 10.84
C CYS A 66 -11.51 4.19 9.54
N ILE A 67 -10.79 5.30 9.57
CA ILE A 67 -10.15 5.86 8.37
C ILE A 67 -8.96 5.00 7.90
N CYS A 68 -8.19 4.41 8.82
CA CYS A 68 -7.11 3.50 8.45
C CYS A 68 -7.65 2.17 7.90
N PHE A 69 -8.72 1.62 8.48
CA PHE A 69 -9.28 0.29 8.16
C PHE A 69 -10.46 0.30 7.19
N CYS A 70 -11.00 1.45 6.77
CA CYS A 70 -11.96 1.58 5.67
C CYS A 70 -11.30 2.21 4.45
N PRO A 71 -10.55 1.43 3.65
CA PRO A 71 -10.16 1.90 2.33
C PRO A 71 -11.39 2.15 1.46
N LYS A 72 -11.29 3.09 0.53
CA LYS A 72 -12.33 3.31 -0.49
C LYS A 72 -12.30 2.12 -1.46
N ILE A 73 -13.08 1.09 -1.16
CA ILE A 73 -13.17 -0.10 -1.98
C ILE A 73 -14.12 0.16 -3.15
N SER A 74 -13.63 0.01 -4.37
CA SER A 74 -14.43 0.04 -5.59
C SER A 74 -14.45 -1.33 -6.23
N TRP A 75 -15.62 -1.76 -6.74
CA TRP A 75 -15.79 -3.06 -7.40
C TRP A 75 -14.94 -3.25 -8.65
N LEU A 76 -14.44 -2.16 -9.24
CA LEU A 76 -13.60 -2.18 -10.44
C LEU A 76 -12.10 -2.24 -10.13
N GLN A 77 -11.69 -2.18 -8.86
CA GLN A 77 -10.31 -2.37 -8.47
C GLN A 77 -9.88 -3.81 -8.78
N PHE A 78 -8.71 -3.96 -9.38
CA PHE A 78 -8.06 -5.24 -9.64
C PHE A 78 -7.96 -6.08 -8.37
N ILE A 79 -7.63 -5.47 -7.23
CA ILE A 79 -7.54 -6.17 -5.94
C ILE A 79 -8.86 -6.80 -5.50
N VAL A 80 -9.98 -6.13 -5.75
CA VAL A 80 -11.30 -6.69 -5.45
C VAL A 80 -11.62 -7.84 -6.41
N ILE A 81 -11.35 -7.64 -7.70
CA ILE A 81 -11.59 -8.64 -8.73
C ILE A 81 -10.78 -9.92 -8.46
N ILE A 82 -9.49 -9.79 -8.16
CA ILE A 82 -8.62 -10.95 -7.91
C ILE A 82 -9.00 -11.67 -6.61
N SER A 83 -9.43 -10.97 -5.57
CA SER A 83 -9.98 -11.60 -4.36
C SER A 83 -11.27 -12.39 -4.62
N ILE A 84 -12.15 -11.89 -5.50
CA ILE A 84 -13.34 -12.66 -5.90
C ILE A 84 -12.91 -13.92 -6.65
N VAL A 85 -11.94 -13.82 -7.56
CA VAL A 85 -11.40 -14.96 -8.31
C VAL A 85 -10.79 -16.00 -7.37
N GLU A 86 -10.02 -15.59 -6.36
CA GLU A 86 -9.45 -16.47 -5.34
C GLU A 86 -10.54 -17.22 -4.57
N PHE A 87 -11.61 -16.54 -4.16
CA PHE A 87 -12.75 -17.16 -3.48
C PHE A 87 -13.46 -18.19 -4.37
N VAL A 88 -13.68 -17.86 -5.64
CA VAL A 88 -14.29 -18.78 -6.61
C VAL A 88 -13.40 -20.02 -6.80
N ILE A 89 -12.09 -19.83 -6.97
CA ILE A 89 -11.13 -20.92 -7.12
C ILE A 89 -11.06 -21.79 -5.86
N PHE A 90 -11.16 -21.20 -4.67
CA PHE A 90 -11.21 -21.93 -3.41
C PHE A 90 -12.46 -22.82 -3.33
N ILE A 91 -13.63 -22.29 -3.69
CA ILE A 91 -14.88 -23.08 -3.74
C ILE A 91 -14.74 -24.25 -4.74
N ILE A 92 -14.17 -23.99 -5.92
CA ILE A 92 -13.89 -25.03 -6.91
C ILE A 92 -12.95 -26.09 -6.34
N SER A 93 -11.86 -25.68 -5.67
CA SER A 93 -10.88 -26.58 -5.06
C SER A 93 -11.53 -27.52 -4.04
N CYS A 94 -12.43 -27.00 -3.18
CA CYS A 94 -13.21 -27.80 -2.23
C CYS A 94 -14.23 -28.74 -2.91
N SER A 95 -14.68 -28.40 -4.13
CA SER A 95 -15.76 -29.12 -4.81
C SER A 95 -15.27 -30.31 -5.65
N ILE A 96 -14.05 -30.27 -6.21
CA ILE A 96 -13.56 -31.29 -7.16
C ILE A 96 -13.39 -32.66 -6.46
N TYR A 97 -12.64 -32.70 -5.35
CA TYR A 97 -12.30 -33.92 -4.63
C TYR A 97 -12.80 -33.91 -3.17
N GLY A 98 -13.63 -32.92 -2.83
CA GLY A 98 -14.13 -32.72 -1.47
C GLY A 98 -13.13 -32.04 -0.54
N VAL A 99 -13.52 -32.03 0.73
CA VAL A 99 -12.82 -31.36 1.84
C VAL A 99 -12.18 -32.42 2.75
N THR A 100 -10.98 -32.14 3.25
CA THR A 100 -10.27 -32.98 4.23
C THR A 100 -10.44 -32.43 5.66
N ASN A 101 -10.19 -33.27 6.66
CA ASN A 101 -10.29 -32.89 8.08
C ASN A 101 -8.97 -32.35 8.66
N ASP A 102 -8.03 -31.92 7.81
CA ASP A 102 -6.73 -31.41 8.25
C ASP A 102 -6.86 -30.02 8.89
N ALA A 103 -7.77 -29.20 8.36
CA ALA A 103 -8.11 -27.86 8.83
C ALA A 103 -9.56 -27.53 8.46
N PHE A 104 -10.08 -26.39 8.92
CA PHE A 104 -11.44 -25.98 8.60
C PHE A 104 -11.58 -25.67 7.11
N LEU A 105 -12.43 -26.44 6.42
CA LEU A 105 -12.65 -26.34 4.97
C LEU A 105 -11.35 -26.43 4.15
N SER A 106 -10.50 -27.42 4.44
CA SER A 106 -9.29 -27.70 3.65
C SER A 106 -9.61 -28.46 2.36
N PRO A 107 -9.29 -27.95 1.15
CA PRO A 107 -9.40 -28.71 -0.08
C PRO A 107 -8.51 -29.95 -0.07
N ASN A 108 -8.92 -31.01 -0.76
CA ASN A 108 -8.06 -32.18 -0.95
C ASN A 108 -6.73 -31.79 -1.65
N PRO A 109 -5.56 -32.25 -1.17
CA PRO A 109 -4.28 -31.98 -1.82
C PRO A 109 -4.21 -32.35 -3.30
N HIS A 110 -4.92 -33.40 -3.73
CA HIS A 110 -5.00 -33.78 -5.15
C HIS A 110 -5.74 -32.73 -5.99
N ALA A 111 -6.72 -32.03 -5.41
CA ALA A 111 -7.38 -30.90 -6.08
C ALA A 111 -6.40 -29.74 -6.29
N LEU A 112 -5.61 -29.41 -5.27
CA LEU A 112 -4.61 -28.34 -5.33
C LEU A 112 -3.49 -28.69 -6.33
N GLU A 113 -3.04 -29.94 -6.36
CA GLU A 113 -2.05 -30.42 -7.31
C GLU A 113 -2.54 -30.32 -8.76
N MET A 114 -3.79 -30.73 -9.01
CA MET A 114 -4.47 -30.62 -10.31
C MET A 114 -4.60 -29.16 -10.75
N LEU A 115 -5.02 -28.28 -9.83
CA LEU A 115 -5.20 -26.85 -10.11
C LEU A 115 -3.89 -26.06 -10.23
N GLY A 116 -2.76 -26.67 -9.91
CA GLY A 116 -1.45 -26.08 -10.19
C GLY A 116 -0.70 -25.54 -8.98
N TRP A 117 -0.82 -26.15 -7.80
CA TRP A 117 0.02 -25.73 -6.67
C TRP A 117 1.52 -25.70 -7.01
N GLN A 118 2.29 -24.97 -6.23
CA GLN A 118 3.72 -24.84 -6.46
C GLN A 118 4.36 -26.20 -6.15
N ASP A 119 5.03 -26.78 -7.15
CA ASP A 119 5.76 -28.04 -7.04
C ASP A 119 7.05 -27.93 -7.84
N SER A 120 8.17 -27.78 -7.13
CA SER A 120 9.49 -27.57 -7.71
C SER A 120 9.94 -28.76 -8.57
N LYS A 121 9.49 -29.99 -8.25
CA LYS A 121 9.88 -31.18 -9.01
C LYS A 121 9.19 -31.18 -10.37
N LYS A 122 7.89 -30.88 -10.43
CA LYS A 122 7.15 -30.78 -11.69
C LYS A 122 7.57 -29.58 -12.54
N ILE A 123 7.92 -28.47 -11.89
CA ILE A 123 8.50 -27.32 -12.59
C ILE A 123 9.80 -27.70 -13.29
N LYS A 124 10.70 -28.40 -12.58
CA LYS A 124 12.02 -28.77 -13.11
C LYS A 124 11.99 -29.91 -14.12
N ASN A 125 11.24 -30.97 -13.84
CA ASN A 125 11.28 -32.21 -14.61
C ASN A 125 10.26 -32.23 -15.76
N ASP A 126 9.08 -31.63 -15.53
CA ASP A 126 7.95 -31.67 -16.48
C ASP A 126 7.71 -30.29 -17.15
N TYR A 127 8.60 -29.32 -16.90
CA TYR A 127 8.55 -27.96 -17.46
C TYR A 127 7.22 -27.20 -17.21
N GLN A 128 6.58 -27.48 -16.07
CA GLN A 128 5.27 -26.90 -15.72
C GLN A 128 5.40 -25.46 -15.17
N ILE A 129 5.87 -24.52 -15.99
CA ILE A 129 6.21 -23.14 -15.59
C ILE A 129 5.02 -22.33 -15.03
N TRP A 130 3.79 -22.70 -15.36
CA TRP A 130 2.59 -22.05 -14.82
C TRP A 130 2.44 -22.25 -13.30
N ARG A 131 3.11 -23.25 -12.71
CA ARG A 131 3.17 -23.50 -11.26
C ARG A 131 3.97 -22.45 -10.48
N TRP A 132 4.49 -21.41 -11.13
CA TRP A 132 4.96 -20.20 -10.45
C TRP A 132 3.89 -19.11 -10.31
N PHE A 133 2.81 -19.18 -11.09
CA PHE A 133 1.75 -18.16 -11.13
C PHE A 133 0.44 -18.67 -10.53
N THR A 134 0.01 -19.86 -10.95
CA THR A 134 -1.21 -20.53 -10.44
C THR A 134 -1.31 -20.64 -8.92
N PRO A 135 -0.22 -20.86 -8.14
CA PRO A 135 -0.32 -21.00 -6.69
C PRO A 135 -0.83 -19.73 -5.99
N ILE A 136 -0.64 -18.56 -6.62
CA ILE A 136 -1.11 -17.27 -6.09
C ILE A 136 -2.62 -17.28 -5.87
N LEU A 137 -3.36 -18.04 -6.68
CA LEU A 137 -4.83 -18.12 -6.62
C LEU A 137 -5.35 -19.25 -5.73
N LEU A 138 -4.49 -20.17 -5.32
CA LEU A 138 -4.87 -21.37 -4.58
C LEU A 138 -4.72 -21.16 -3.08
N HIS A 139 -5.59 -21.76 -2.29
CA HIS A 139 -5.54 -21.65 -0.82
C HIS A 139 -5.80 -23.01 -0.19
N GLY A 140 -5.05 -23.32 0.87
CA GLY A 140 -5.07 -24.64 1.51
C GLY A 140 -6.18 -24.83 2.55
N HIS A 141 -6.83 -23.77 3.03
CA HIS A 141 -7.90 -23.82 4.04
C HIS A 141 -8.57 -22.46 4.18
N LEU A 142 -9.70 -22.39 4.89
CA LEU A 142 -10.51 -21.17 4.95
C LEU A 142 -9.79 -20.01 5.64
N GLU A 143 -9.15 -20.26 6.78
CA GLU A 143 -8.46 -19.21 7.54
C GLU A 143 -7.29 -18.61 6.75
N HIS A 144 -6.68 -19.38 5.84
CA HIS A 144 -5.63 -18.90 4.94
C HIS A 144 -6.17 -17.92 3.90
N ILE A 145 -7.27 -18.25 3.21
CA ILE A 145 -7.87 -17.34 2.21
C ILE A 145 -8.44 -16.10 2.88
N VAL A 146 -9.14 -16.26 4.02
CA VAL A 146 -9.69 -15.12 4.76
C VAL A 146 -8.58 -14.16 5.18
N GLY A 147 -7.47 -14.69 5.73
CA GLY A 147 -6.31 -13.88 6.08
C GLY A 147 -5.72 -13.14 4.89
N ASN A 148 -5.39 -13.86 3.81
CA ASN A 148 -4.79 -13.26 2.62
C ASN A 148 -5.70 -12.20 2.00
N VAL A 149 -6.97 -12.51 1.76
CA VAL A 149 -7.91 -11.57 1.15
C VAL A 149 -8.10 -10.34 2.04
N THR A 150 -8.16 -10.49 3.36
CA THR A 150 -8.29 -9.34 4.28
C THR A 150 -7.08 -8.40 4.15
N PHE A 151 -5.87 -8.93 4.24
CA PHE A 151 -4.66 -8.12 4.10
C PHE A 151 -4.49 -7.55 2.69
N GLN A 152 -4.85 -8.32 1.67
CA GLN A 152 -4.82 -7.93 0.27
C GLN A 152 -5.78 -6.77 -0.01
N LEU A 153 -7.02 -6.82 0.48
CA LEU A 153 -7.98 -5.73 0.33
C LEU A 153 -7.53 -4.49 1.12
N TYR A 154 -7.03 -4.68 2.35
CA TYR A 154 -6.58 -3.58 3.21
C TYR A 154 -5.39 -2.82 2.60
N MET A 155 -4.32 -3.53 2.24
CA MET A 155 -3.11 -2.92 1.67
C MET A 155 -3.26 -2.60 0.19
N GLY A 156 -3.83 -3.51 -0.57
CA GLY A 156 -3.84 -3.44 -2.01
C GLY A 156 -4.75 -2.35 -2.57
N SER A 157 -5.88 -2.05 -1.92
CA SER A 157 -6.76 -0.95 -2.34
C SER A 157 -6.06 0.40 -2.29
N GLY A 158 -5.37 0.72 -1.18
CA GLY A 158 -4.63 1.96 -1.04
C GLY A 158 -3.45 2.07 -2.02
N ILE A 159 -2.73 0.98 -2.26
CA ILE A 159 -1.67 0.95 -3.28
C ILE A 159 -2.27 1.20 -4.68
N GLU A 160 -3.35 0.49 -5.02
CA GLU A 160 -3.96 0.54 -6.35
C GLU A 160 -4.50 1.92 -6.70
N ASP A 161 -5.16 2.60 -5.77
CA ASP A 161 -5.63 3.98 -5.93
C ASP A 161 -4.45 4.94 -6.19
N GLY A 162 -3.29 4.63 -5.62
CA GLY A 162 -2.07 5.40 -5.75
C GLY A 162 -1.29 5.25 -7.04
N ILE A 163 -1.06 4.01 -7.44
CA ILE A 163 -0.18 3.70 -8.58
C ILE A 163 -0.98 3.40 -9.85
N GLY A 164 -2.29 3.18 -9.72
CA GLY A 164 -3.20 2.78 -10.78
C GLY A 164 -3.22 1.27 -11.03
N VAL A 165 -4.32 0.81 -11.62
CA VAL A 165 -4.64 -0.61 -11.88
C VAL A 165 -3.51 -1.37 -12.58
N ILE A 166 -2.94 -0.82 -13.66
CA ILE A 166 -1.93 -1.52 -14.46
C ILE A 166 -0.67 -1.81 -13.64
N LYS A 167 -0.16 -0.82 -12.90
CA LYS A 167 1.03 -0.99 -12.08
C LYS A 167 0.76 -1.95 -10.92
N MET A 168 -0.46 -1.93 -10.39
CA MET A 168 -0.89 -2.87 -9.36
C MET A 168 -0.89 -4.32 -9.87
N VAL A 169 -1.44 -4.57 -11.06
CA VAL A 169 -1.40 -5.91 -11.70
C VAL A 169 0.03 -6.41 -11.82
N PHE A 170 0.94 -5.59 -12.35
CA PHE A 170 2.35 -5.96 -12.47
C PHE A 170 2.99 -6.23 -11.11
N LEU A 171 2.81 -5.32 -10.14
CA LEU A 171 3.34 -5.49 -8.79
C LEU A 171 2.87 -6.80 -8.16
N TYR A 172 1.58 -7.10 -8.28
CA TYR A 172 0.97 -8.27 -7.69
C TYR A 172 1.51 -9.57 -8.29
N PHE A 173 1.50 -9.71 -9.62
CA PHE A 173 1.96 -10.95 -10.26
C PHE A 173 3.48 -11.12 -10.23
N VAL A 174 4.26 -10.04 -10.35
CA VAL A 174 5.74 -10.13 -10.29
C VAL A 174 6.20 -10.49 -8.89
N SER A 175 5.59 -9.91 -7.85
CA SER A 175 5.93 -10.27 -6.48
C SER A 175 5.49 -11.69 -6.13
N GLY A 176 4.29 -12.10 -6.53
CA GLY A 176 3.84 -13.48 -6.37
C GLY A 176 4.75 -14.49 -7.08
N PHE A 177 5.14 -14.20 -8.33
CA PHE A 177 6.12 -15.00 -9.07
C PHE A 177 7.47 -15.06 -8.34
N GLY A 178 8.00 -13.91 -7.92
CA GLY A 178 9.28 -13.84 -7.21
C GLY A 178 9.29 -14.62 -5.90
N GLY A 179 8.20 -14.53 -5.13
CA GLY A 179 8.03 -15.29 -3.89
C GLY A 179 7.93 -16.80 -4.14
N ASN A 180 7.16 -17.23 -5.14
CA ASN A 180 7.05 -18.64 -5.52
C ASN A 180 8.37 -19.18 -6.06
N LEU A 181 9.12 -18.39 -6.84
CA LEU A 181 10.44 -18.75 -7.32
C LEU A 181 11.43 -18.90 -6.15
N LEU A 182 11.47 -17.93 -5.24
CA LEU A 182 12.32 -17.98 -4.06
C LEU A 182 12.00 -19.20 -3.18
N SER A 183 10.71 -19.47 -2.95
CA SER A 183 10.25 -20.67 -2.24
C SER A 183 10.70 -21.96 -2.93
N SER A 184 10.57 -22.02 -4.26
CA SER A 184 11.01 -23.18 -5.06
C SER A 184 12.51 -23.46 -4.94
N VAL A 185 13.33 -22.41 -4.81
CA VAL A 185 14.79 -22.52 -4.69
C VAL A 185 15.21 -22.86 -3.26
N LEU A 186 14.62 -22.21 -2.26
CA LEU A 186 15.01 -22.38 -0.85
C LEU A 186 14.45 -23.65 -0.22
N ASN A 187 13.26 -24.08 -0.63
CA ASN A 187 12.62 -25.28 -0.13
C ASN A 187 11.96 -26.09 -1.27
N PRO A 188 12.75 -26.76 -2.11
CA PRO A 188 12.25 -27.47 -3.29
C PRO A 188 11.34 -28.67 -2.97
N ALA A 189 11.34 -29.14 -1.72
CA ALA A 189 10.49 -30.27 -1.28
C ALA A 189 9.12 -29.81 -0.76
N ALA A 190 8.94 -28.52 -0.47
CA ALA A 190 7.67 -27.99 -0.03
C ALA A 190 6.73 -27.75 -1.21
N TYR A 191 5.43 -27.84 -0.93
CA TYR A 191 4.38 -27.39 -1.83
C TYR A 191 3.86 -26.03 -1.35
N GLY A 192 3.71 -25.10 -2.28
CA GLY A 192 3.24 -23.75 -2.01
C GLY A 192 1.85 -23.49 -2.57
N VAL A 193 1.02 -22.84 -1.78
CA VAL A 193 -0.26 -22.23 -2.19
C VAL A 193 -0.42 -20.91 -1.43
N GLY A 194 -1.15 -19.98 -2.01
CA GLY A 194 -1.60 -18.76 -1.35
C GLY A 194 -1.19 -17.49 -2.09
N ALA A 195 -2.05 -16.49 -2.00
CA ALA A 195 -1.77 -15.12 -2.41
C ALA A 195 -0.71 -14.43 -1.53
N SER A 196 -0.28 -15.07 -0.42
CA SER A 196 0.64 -14.52 0.55
C SER A 196 1.96 -14.02 -0.06
N THR A 197 2.47 -14.66 -1.11
CA THR A 197 3.66 -14.20 -1.84
C THR A 197 3.44 -12.82 -2.48
N SER A 198 2.28 -12.59 -3.08
CA SER A 198 1.88 -11.28 -3.60
C SER A 198 1.65 -10.28 -2.47
N VAL A 199 0.98 -10.69 -1.38
CA VAL A 199 0.72 -9.82 -0.21
C VAL A 199 2.01 -9.35 0.45
N PHE A 200 3.01 -10.22 0.64
CA PHE A 200 4.33 -9.82 1.11
C PHE A 200 5.05 -8.91 0.10
N GLY A 201 4.77 -9.06 -1.19
CA GLY A 201 5.14 -8.11 -2.22
C GLY A 201 4.58 -6.70 -2.00
N LEU A 202 3.30 -6.60 -1.65
CA LEU A 202 2.64 -5.33 -1.32
C LEU A 202 3.26 -4.70 -0.05
N VAL A 203 3.56 -5.50 0.96
CA VAL A 203 4.31 -5.04 2.14
C VAL A 203 5.68 -4.50 1.74
N GLY A 204 6.41 -5.23 0.90
CA GLY A 204 7.71 -4.80 0.38
C GLY A 204 7.62 -3.49 -0.40
N PHE A 205 6.56 -3.30 -1.18
CA PHE A 205 6.28 -2.04 -1.86
C PHE A 205 6.07 -0.89 -0.88
N TYR A 206 5.26 -1.07 0.16
CA TYR A 206 5.07 -0.03 1.19
C TYR A 206 6.39 0.36 1.87
N VAL A 207 7.19 -0.64 2.25
CA VAL A 207 8.50 -0.41 2.86
C VAL A 207 9.41 0.38 1.91
N ALA A 208 9.50 -0.04 0.64
CA ALA A 208 10.31 0.66 -0.36
C ALA A 208 9.80 2.09 -0.62
N TYR A 209 8.48 2.28 -0.63
CA TYR A 209 7.85 3.58 -0.78
C TYR A 209 8.19 4.52 0.39
N ILE A 210 8.11 4.02 1.62
CA ILE A 210 8.51 4.74 2.83
C ILE A 210 9.97 5.17 2.73
N PHE A 211 10.89 4.26 2.43
CA PHE A 211 12.32 4.61 2.34
C PHE A 211 12.61 5.60 1.20
N SER A 212 11.95 5.46 0.07
CA SER A 212 12.17 6.32 -1.10
C SER A 212 11.58 7.73 -0.90
N ASN A 213 10.54 7.86 -0.08
CA ASN A 213 9.85 9.12 0.20
C ASN A 213 10.13 9.66 1.62
N TRP A 214 11.12 9.10 2.31
CA TRP A 214 11.46 9.42 3.70
C TRP A 214 11.61 10.93 3.95
N SER A 215 12.24 11.65 3.02
CA SER A 215 12.48 13.09 3.12
C SER A 215 11.25 13.98 2.87
N PHE A 216 10.14 13.40 2.39
CA PHE A 216 8.87 14.07 2.14
C PHE A 216 7.80 13.70 3.17
N MET A 217 7.91 12.52 3.79
CA MET A 217 7.07 12.08 4.90
C MET A 217 7.37 12.91 6.16
N GLY A 218 6.64 14.01 6.32
CA GLY A 218 6.83 15.00 7.39
C GLY A 218 6.69 16.44 6.93
N ARG A 219 6.52 16.71 5.63
CA ARG A 219 6.23 18.06 5.12
C ARG A 219 4.72 18.25 4.99
N VAL A 220 4.16 19.14 5.81
CA VAL A 220 2.73 19.46 5.94
C VAL A 220 2.23 20.35 4.79
N LYS A 221 2.65 20.06 3.56
CA LYS A 221 2.10 20.77 2.40
C LYS A 221 0.84 20.03 1.98
N ALA A 222 -0.31 20.70 2.09
CA ALA A 222 -1.63 20.10 1.84
C ALA A 222 -1.79 19.42 0.47
N TYR A 223 -0.98 19.81 -0.52
CA TYR A 223 -0.90 19.23 -1.86
C TYR A 223 -0.02 17.95 -1.96
N GLN A 224 0.66 17.56 -0.88
CA GLN A 224 1.43 16.32 -0.78
C GLN A 224 0.70 15.21 -0.03
N ARG A 225 -0.62 15.36 0.20
CA ARG A 225 -1.45 14.28 0.76
C ARG A 225 -1.30 13.05 -0.14
N ILE A 226 -0.74 12.00 0.47
CA ILE A 226 -0.58 10.69 -0.13
C ILE A 226 -2.00 10.11 -0.26
N PHE A 227 -2.41 9.97 -1.52
CA PHE A 227 -3.73 9.58 -2.05
C PHE A 227 -4.85 10.63 -1.86
#